data_AF-A0A944E018-F1
#
_entry.id   AF-A0A944E018-F1
#
_cell.length_a   1.000
_cell.length_b   1.000
_cell.length_c   1.000
_cell.angle_alpha   90.00
_cell.angle_beta   90.00
_cell.angle_gamma   90.00
#
_symmetry.space_group_name_H-M   'P 1'
#
loop_
_entity.id
_entity.type
_entity.pdbx_description
1 polymer ?
#
loop_
_entity_poly.entity_id
_entity_poly.type
_entity_poly.pdbx_seq_one_letter_code
_entity_poly.pdbx_strand_id
1 'polypeptide(L)'
;MEMYDDYGRSLVLVPVEIRGRGFDGALSSGDRVRVGGRVRSGTLRAPEVQNLTTGAVVSAKHTPKIVVGIAVVLFLAWIVFIIVLVSG
;
A
#
# COMPACT_ATOMS: atom_id res chain seq x y z
N MET A 1 25.86 11.23 4.66
CA MET A 1 25.67 11.55 3.23
C MET A 1 24.63 12.64 3.15
N GLU A 2 25.03 13.84 2.74
CA GLU A 2 24.11 14.95 2.44
C GLU A 2 23.83 14.94 0.95
N MET A 3 22.55 14.89 0.54
CA MET A 3 22.17 15.05 -0.85
C MET A 3 21.90 16.52 -1.14
N TYR A 4 22.32 16.97 -2.31
CA TYR A 4 22.07 18.34 -2.79
C TYR A 4 21.22 18.27 -4.06
N ASP A 5 20.30 19.22 -4.23
CA ASP A 5 19.54 19.35 -5.47
C ASP A 5 20.41 19.92 -6.61
N ASP A 6 19.85 20.00 -7.82
CA ASP A 6 20.54 20.54 -9.01
C ASP A 6 20.96 22.03 -8.85
N TYR A 7 20.51 22.69 -7.77
CA TYR A 7 20.82 24.08 -7.43
C TYR A 7 21.74 24.20 -6.20
N GLY A 8 22.32 23.09 -5.72
CA GLY A 8 23.24 23.08 -4.59
C GLY A 8 22.58 23.32 -3.23
N ARG A 9 21.28 23.09 -3.09
CA ARG A 9 20.56 23.17 -1.80
C ARG A 9 20.50 21.79 -1.14
N SER A 10 20.69 21.72 0.17
CA SER A 10 20.55 20.47 0.92
C SER A 10 19.12 19.92 0.80
N LEU A 11 19.00 18.68 0.33
CA LEU A 11 17.76 17.94 0.27
C LEU A 11 17.40 17.44 1.67
N VAL A 12 16.23 17.84 2.15
CA VAL A 12 15.65 17.26 3.36
C VAL A 12 15.24 15.83 3.05
N LEU A 13 15.96 14.88 3.64
CA LEU A 13 15.60 13.47 3.57
C LEU A 13 14.39 13.23 4.47
N VAL A 14 13.23 13.04 3.86
CA VAL A 14 12.01 12.65 4.59
C VAL A 14 11.96 11.12 4.64
N PRO A 15 12.00 10.49 5.83
CA PRO A 15 11.79 9.05 5.92
C PRO A 15 10.38 8.70 5.44
N VAL A 16 10.31 7.75 4.50
CA VAL A 16 9.06 7.24 3.92
C VAL A 16 8.85 5.81 4.38
N GLU A 17 7.66 5.53 4.91
CA GLU A 17 7.24 4.17 5.28
C GLU A 17 6.17 3.69 4.29
N ILE A 18 6.42 2.54 3.65
CA ILE A 18 5.46 1.89 2.76
C ILE A 18 4.75 0.79 3.56
N ARG A 19 3.41 0.80 3.61
CA ARG A 19 2.61 -0.18 4.35
C ARG A 19 1.69 -0.95 3.42
N GLY A 20 1.83 -2.28 3.36
CA GLY A 20 0.98 -3.17 2.59
C GLY A 20 1.09 -4.64 3.01
N ARG A 21 0.15 -5.48 2.59
CA ARG A 21 0.26 -6.96 2.78
C ARG A 21 1.29 -7.61 1.85
N GLY A 22 1.65 -6.91 0.78
CA GLY A 22 2.67 -7.28 -0.19
C GLY A 22 2.96 -6.09 -1.10
N PHE A 23 4.12 -6.11 -1.72
CA PHE A 23 4.61 -5.09 -2.65
C PHE A 23 4.84 -5.76 -4.01
N ASP A 24 4.30 -5.19 -5.08
CA ASP A 24 4.69 -5.57 -6.45
C ASP A 24 5.71 -4.54 -6.97
N GLY A 25 6.77 -5.00 -7.64
CA GLY A 25 7.86 -4.17 -8.16
C GLY A 25 9.11 -4.13 -7.28
N ALA A 26 10.14 -3.40 -7.72
CA ALA A 26 11.41 -3.28 -7.03
C ALA A 26 11.87 -1.81 -6.98
N LEU A 27 12.53 -1.46 -5.89
CA LEU A 27 13.15 -0.16 -5.62
C LEU A 27 14.60 -0.39 -5.23
N SER A 28 15.51 0.36 -5.84
CA SER A 28 16.94 0.31 -5.52
C SER A 28 17.40 1.62 -4.88
N SER A 29 18.46 1.54 -4.07
CA SER A 29 19.10 2.74 -3.53
C SER A 29 19.58 3.63 -4.68
N GLY A 30 19.20 4.92 -4.65
CA GLY A 30 19.52 5.89 -5.71
C GLY A 30 18.43 6.06 -6.77
N ASP A 31 17.33 5.30 -6.73
CA ASP A 31 16.20 5.52 -7.62
C ASP A 31 15.48 6.84 -7.33
N ARG A 32 15.11 7.58 -8.39
CA ARG A 32 14.21 8.73 -8.25
C ARG A 32 12.80 8.22 -8.10
N VAL A 33 12.14 8.61 -7.02
CA VAL A 33 10.78 8.19 -6.71
C VAL A 33 9.84 9.38 -6.57
N ARG A 34 8.62 9.23 -7.06
CA ARG A 34 7.50 10.11 -6.74
C ARG A 34 6.60 9.40 -5.74
N VAL A 35 6.42 10.04 -4.58
CA VAL A 35 5.66 9.51 -3.47
C VAL A 35 4.49 10.45 -3.18
N GLY A 36 3.26 9.95 -3.31
CA GLY A 36 2.04 10.66 -2.91
C GLY A 36 1.49 10.06 -1.63
N GLY A 37 1.16 10.88 -0.62
CA GLY A 37 0.70 10.34 0.66
C GLY A 37 0.31 11.40 1.69
N ARG A 38 0.04 10.93 2.92
CA ARG A 38 -0.22 11.80 4.08
C ARG A 38 0.90 11.67 5.09
N VAL A 39 1.41 12.79 5.57
CA VAL A 39 2.34 12.81 6.71
C VAL A 39 1.56 12.50 7.98
N ARG A 40 2.04 11.53 8.77
CA ARG A 40 1.49 11.20 10.10
C ARG A 40 2.65 10.89 11.04
N SER A 41 2.72 11.61 12.16
CA SER A 41 3.77 11.44 13.18
C SER A 41 5.19 11.56 12.61
N GLY A 42 5.43 12.55 11.74
CA GLY A 42 6.75 12.79 11.14
C GLY A 42 7.17 11.82 10.04
N THR A 43 6.33 10.84 9.69
CA THR A 43 6.58 9.87 8.61
C THR A 43 5.58 10.05 7.49
N LEU A 44 6.03 10.04 6.24
CA LEU A 44 5.14 10.06 5.08
C LEU A 44 4.58 8.65 4.87
N ARG A 45 3.26 8.48 5.03
CA ARG A 45 2.55 7.24 4.70
C ARG A 45 2.08 7.29 3.26
N ALA A 46 2.68 6.46 2.43
CA ALA A 46 2.39 6.37 1.01
C ALA A 46 1.74 5.04 0.65
N PRO A 47 0.51 5.03 0.11
CA PRO A 47 -0.12 3.81 -0.40
C PRO A 47 0.51 3.35 -1.72
N GLU A 48 1.17 4.26 -2.43
CA GLU A 48 1.78 4.03 -3.74
C GLU A 48 3.06 4.85 -3.89
N VAL A 49 4.08 4.22 -4.47
CA VAL A 49 5.38 4.82 -4.79
C VAL A 49 5.66 4.56 -6.26
N GLN A 50 5.83 5.60 -7.05
CA GLN A 50 6.21 5.50 -8.45
C GLN A 50 7.72 5.68 -8.58
N ASN A 51 8.40 4.72 -9.21
CA ASN A 51 9.80 4.82 -9.58
C ASN A 51 9.90 5.56 -10.93
N LEU A 52 10.47 6.76 -10.92
CA LEU A 52 10.65 7.58 -12.12
C LEU A 52 11.84 7.11 -12.98
N THR A 53 12.78 6.34 -12.41
CA THR A 53 13.91 5.77 -13.14
C THR A 53 13.46 4.62 -14.05
N THR A 54 12.61 3.73 -13.55
CA THR A 54 12.18 2.51 -14.26
C THR A 54 10.75 2.57 -14.78
N GLY A 55 9.96 3.55 -14.34
CA GLY A 55 8.51 3.63 -14.62
C GLY A 55 7.66 2.68 -13.78
N ALA A 56 8.27 1.87 -12.91
CA ALA A 56 7.55 0.90 -12.09
C ALA A 56 6.68 1.59 -11.02
N VAL A 57 5.47 1.06 -10.79
CA VAL A 57 4.59 1.50 -9.71
C VAL A 57 4.58 0.43 -8.62
N VAL A 58 5.05 0.81 -7.43
CA VAL A 58 5.02 -0.03 -6.24
C VAL A 58 3.81 0.39 -5.41
N SER A 59 2.75 -0.41 -5.45
CA SER A 59 1.53 -0.19 -4.67
C SER A 59 1.38 -1.25 -3.59
N ALA A 60 0.92 -0.84 -2.41
CA ALA A 60 0.56 -1.75 -1.35
C ALA A 60 -0.72 -2.51 -1.71
N LYS A 61 -0.66 -3.85 -1.78
CA LYS A 61 -1.87 -4.65 -1.95
C LYS A 61 -2.80 -4.46 -0.75
N HIS A 62 -3.92 -3.80 -0.98
CA HIS A 62 -5.04 -3.72 -0.05
C HIS A 62 -6.12 -4.70 -0.49
N THR A 63 -6.53 -5.60 0.41
CA THR A 63 -7.77 -6.35 0.19
C THR A 63 -8.93 -5.36 0.26
N PRO A 64 -9.75 -5.21 -0.78
CA PRO A 64 -10.85 -4.26 -0.76
C PRO A 64 -11.83 -4.63 0.34
N LYS A 65 -12.30 -3.63 1.12
CA LYS A 65 -13.29 -3.88 2.19
C LYS A 65 -14.56 -4.56 1.67
N ILE A 66 -14.92 -4.31 0.41
CA ILE A 66 -16.08 -4.93 -0.24
C ILE A 66 -15.92 -6.44 -0.43
N VAL A 67 -14.70 -6.92 -0.74
CA VAL A 67 -14.41 -8.35 -0.88
C VAL A 67 -14.56 -9.05 0.47
N VAL A 68 -14.08 -8.41 1.54
CA VAL A 68 -14.27 -8.92 2.91
C VAL A 68 -15.76 -8.96 3.27
N GLY A 69 -16.51 -7.90 2.94
CA GLY A 69 -17.96 -7.87 3.17
C GLY A 69 -18.71 -9.00 2.46
N ILE A 70 -18.43 -9.20 1.16
CA ILE A 70 -19.03 -10.29 0.37
C ILE A 70 -18.71 -11.66 0.98
N ALA A 71 -17.44 -11.90 1.36
CA ALA A 71 -17.05 -13.17 1.97
C ALA A 71 -17.81 -13.44 3.28
N VAL A 72 -18.00 -12.42 4.13
CA VAL A 72 -18.77 -12.55 5.37
C VAL A 72 -20.24 -12.86 5.08
N VAL A 73 -20.86 -12.17 4.11
CA VAL A 73 -22.27 -12.42 3.73
C VAL A 73 -22.45 -13.84 3.21
N LEU A 74 -21.58 -14.31 2.33
CA LEU A 74 -21.61 -15.68 1.80
C LEU A 74 -21.43 -16.71 2.91
N PHE A 75 -20.52 -16.46 3.86
CA PHE A 75 -20.28 -17.35 4.99
C PHE A 75 -21.52 -17.47 5.90
N LEU A 76 -22.18 -16.34 6.21
CA LEU A 76 -23.42 -16.34 7.00
C LEU A 76 -24.56 -17.03 6.25
N ALA A 77 -24.73 -16.78 4.95
CA ALA A 77 -25.73 -17.44 4.13
C ALA A 77 -25.53 -18.96 4.10
N TRP A 78 -24.27 -19.40 4.01
CA TRP A 78 -23.89 -20.81 4.05
C TRP A 78 -24.22 -21.47 5.39
N ILE A 79 -23.98 -20.77 6.51
CA ILE A 79 -24.37 -21.24 7.86
C ILE A 79 -25.88 -21.41 7.95
N VAL A 80 -26.66 -20.41 7.52
CA VAL A 80 -28.13 -20.46 7.55
C VAL A 80 -28.63 -21.64 6.70
N PHE A 81 -28.05 -21.83 5.51
CA PHE A 81 -28.39 -22.95 4.64
C PHE A 81 -28.19 -24.30 5.33
N ILE A 82 -27.05 -24.50 6.01
CA ILE A 82 -26.77 -25.73 6.77
C ILE A 82 -27.77 -25.93 7.90
N ILE A 83 -28.09 -24.87 8.65
CA ILE A 83 -29.05 -24.96 9.77
C ILE A 83 -30.41 -25.41 9.26
N VAL A 84 -30.91 -24.82 8.17
CA VAL A 84 -32.17 -25.20 7.55
C VAL A 84 -32.15 -26.66 7.07
N LEU A 85 -31.06 -27.07 6.42
CA LEU A 85 -30.90 -28.45 5.92
C LEU A 85 -30.89 -29.49 7.04
N VAL A 86 -30.32 -29.17 8.21
CA VAL A 86 -30.25 -30.08 9.37
C VAL A 86 -31.55 -30.10 10.17
N SER A 87 -32.31 -28.99 10.14
CA SER A 87 -33.54 -28.84 10.95
C SER A 87 -34.83 -29.24 10.22
N GLY A 88 -34.76 -29.52 8.92
CA GLY A 88 -35.88 -29.97 8.08
C GLY A 88 -35.75 -31.44 7.72
#